data_AF-A0A354FCW6-F1
#
_entry.id   AF-A0A354FCW6-F1
#
_cell.length_a   1.000
_cell.length_b   1.000
_cell.length_c   1.000
_cell.angle_alpha   90.00
_cell.angle_beta   90.00
_cell.angle_gamma   90.00
#
_symmetry.space_group_name_H-M   'P 1'
#
loop_
_entity.id
_entity.type
_entity.pdbx_description
1 polymer ?
#
loop_
_entity_poly.entity_id
_entity_poly.type
_entity_poly.pdbx_seq_one_letter_code
_entity_poly.pdbx_strand_id
1 'polypeptide(L)'
;MMEEGRERLEKNQGDKILGSAIQGSVVRIDILAFFQANPHTIDTAAGLARRLHRGAEEMKLALDPLVRIGIIQKKKYSNVHLYQLKNGELIASFFNDQKEMQDGNN
;
A
#
# COMPACT_ATOMS: atom_id res chain seq x y z
N MET A 1 -46.45 -3.12 -1.34
CA MET A 1 -45.37 -2.18 -1.72
C MET A 1 -44.50 -1.87 -0.48
N MET A 2 -43.62 -2.80 -0.06
CA MET A 2 -42.63 -2.56 1.02
C MET A 2 -41.33 -3.37 0.82
N GLU A 3 -41.13 -4.04 -0.32
CA GLU A 3 -39.91 -4.82 -0.61
C GLU A 3 -38.80 -3.97 -1.27
N GLU A 4 -39.15 -3.08 -2.21
CA GLU A 4 -38.18 -2.37 -3.07
C GLU A 4 -37.24 -1.40 -2.34
N GLY A 5 -37.61 -0.93 -1.15
CA GLY A 5 -36.80 -0.01 -0.35
C GLY A 5 -35.58 -0.68 0.31
N ARG A 6 -35.68 -1.98 0.65
CA ARG A 6 -34.60 -2.72 1.32
C ARG A 6 -33.49 -3.13 0.35
N GLU A 7 -33.84 -3.63 -0.84
CA GLU A 7 -32.88 -4.02 -1.87
C GLU A 7 -31.99 -2.86 -2.35
N ARG A 8 -32.53 -1.63 -2.42
CA ARG A 8 -31.77 -0.44 -2.82
C ARG A 8 -30.72 -0.01 -1.77
N LEU A 9 -30.96 -0.28 -0.49
CA LEU A 9 -30.02 0.06 0.58
C LEU A 9 -28.84 -0.93 0.62
N GLU A 10 -29.10 -2.22 0.39
CA GLU A 10 -28.07 -3.26 0.35
C GLU A 10 -27.14 -3.13 -0.85
N LYS A 11 -27.67 -2.85 -2.05
CA LYS A 11 -26.86 -2.58 -3.25
C LYS A 11 -25.92 -1.38 -3.09
N ASN A 12 -26.44 -0.28 -2.55
CA ASN A 12 -25.66 0.94 -2.31
C ASN A 12 -24.55 0.74 -1.26
N GLN A 13 -24.73 -0.18 -0.31
CA GLN A 13 -23.69 -0.56 0.63
C GLN A 13 -22.62 -1.44 -0.02
N GLY A 14 -23.01 -2.40 -0.86
CA GLY A 14 -22.09 -3.25 -1.62
C GLY A 14 -21.15 -2.46 -2.52
N ASP A 15 -21.68 -1.48 -3.27
CA ASP A 15 -20.88 -0.66 -4.18
C ASP A 15 -19.90 0.26 -3.44
N LYS A 16 -20.30 0.80 -2.27
CA LYS A 16 -19.42 1.60 -1.41
C LYS A 16 -18.30 0.76 -0.81
N ILE A 17 -18.61 -0.45 -0.35
CA ILE A 17 -17.60 -1.38 0.18
C ILE A 17 -16.60 -1.73 -0.91
N LEU A 18 -17.06 -2.08 -2.11
CA LEU A 18 -16.20 -2.41 -3.24
C LEU A 18 -15.31 -1.21 -3.63
N GLY A 19 -15.88 -0.02 -3.72
CA GLY A 19 -15.12 1.21 -3.99
C GLY A 19 -14.02 1.46 -2.96
N SER A 20 -14.34 1.31 -1.67
CA SER A 20 -13.33 1.47 -0.60
C SER A 20 -12.23 0.41 -0.63
N ALA A 21 -12.56 -0.84 -0.98
CA ALA A 21 -11.60 -1.93 -1.09
C ALA A 21 -10.65 -1.74 -2.28
N ILE A 22 -11.17 -1.26 -3.41
CA ILE A 22 -10.39 -0.90 -4.59
C ILE A 22 -9.46 0.26 -4.24
N GLN A 23 -9.96 1.33 -3.63
CA GLN A 23 -9.14 2.48 -3.23
C GLN A 23 -8.01 2.05 -2.29
N GLY A 24 -8.30 1.26 -1.25
CA GLY A 24 -7.27 0.76 -0.35
C GLY A 24 -6.21 -0.10 -1.05
N SER A 25 -6.60 -0.82 -2.11
CA SER A 25 -5.66 -1.61 -2.91
C SER A 25 -4.76 -0.74 -3.78
N VAL A 26 -5.31 0.31 -4.41
CA VAL A 26 -4.54 1.31 -5.16
C VAL A 26 -3.48 1.97 -4.27
N VAL A 27 -3.85 2.39 -3.06
CA VAL A 27 -2.88 3.01 -2.14
C VAL A 27 -1.76 2.05 -1.74
N ARG A 28 -2.07 0.76 -1.53
CA ARG A 28 -1.04 -0.26 -1.25
C ARG A 28 -0.11 -0.46 -2.44
N ILE A 29 -0.63 -0.46 -3.67
CA ILE A 29 0.18 -0.54 -4.89
C ILE A 29 1.11 0.68 -4.96
N ASP A 30 0.61 1.89 -4.72
CA ASP A 30 1.41 3.12 -4.71
C ASP A 30 2.54 3.05 -3.67
N ILE A 31 2.25 2.54 -2.46
CA ILE A 31 3.25 2.34 -1.41
C ILE A 31 4.34 1.37 -1.88
N LEU A 32 3.95 0.23 -2.46
CA LEU A 32 4.90 -0.77 -2.93
C LEU A 32 5.75 -0.26 -4.09
N ALA A 33 5.15 0.45 -5.05
CA ALA A 33 5.87 1.08 -6.15
C ALA A 33 6.88 2.13 -5.65
N PHE A 34 6.49 2.93 -4.66
CA PHE A 34 7.41 3.89 -4.03
C PHE A 34 8.60 3.20 -3.37
N PHE A 35 8.36 2.14 -2.61
CA PHE A 35 9.44 1.39 -1.97
C PHE A 35 10.28 0.60 -2.98
N GLN A 36 9.71 0.11 -4.07
CA GLN A 36 10.47 -0.50 -5.18
C GLN A 36 11.43 0.51 -5.81
N ALA A 37 10.98 1.74 -6.04
CA ALA A 37 11.83 2.81 -6.58
C ALA A 37 12.85 3.33 -5.54
N ASN A 38 12.59 3.15 -4.24
CA ASN A 38 13.41 3.67 -3.16
C ASN A 38 13.60 2.62 -2.03
N PRO A 39 14.30 1.50 -2.30
CA PRO A 39 14.30 0.31 -1.45
C PRO A 39 14.93 0.51 -0.06
N HIS A 40 15.78 1.52 0.08
CA HIS A 40 16.43 1.88 1.34
C HIS A 40 15.67 2.96 2.14
N THR A 41 14.47 3.37 1.69
CA THR A 41 13.71 4.39 2.40
C THR A 41 13.30 3.92 3.79
N ILE A 42 13.53 4.79 4.76
CA ILE A 42 12.99 4.69 6.12
C ILE A 42 12.21 5.98 6.35
N ASP A 43 10.90 5.89 6.51
CA ASP A 43 10.05 7.08 6.66
C ASP A 43 8.88 6.84 7.62
N THR A 44 8.26 7.91 8.08
CA THR A 44 7.04 7.88 8.87
C THR A 44 5.81 7.74 7.97
N ALA A 45 4.68 7.31 8.52
CA ALA A 45 3.41 7.32 7.79
C ALA A 45 3.04 8.72 7.27
N ALA A 46 3.34 9.78 8.02
CA ALA A 46 3.08 11.16 7.61
C ALA A 46 4.01 11.60 6.45
N GLY A 47 5.28 11.19 6.47
CA GLY A 47 6.22 11.45 5.38
C GLY A 47 5.84 10.73 4.10
N LEU A 48 5.48 9.44 4.19
CA LEU A 48 4.97 8.66 3.05
C LEU A 48 3.69 9.27 2.48
N ALA A 49 2.75 9.68 3.34
CA ALA A 49 1.52 10.35 2.90
C ALA A 49 1.80 11.62 2.09
N ARG A 50 2.77 12.45 2.52
CA ARG A 50 3.19 13.63 1.76
C ARG A 50 3.80 13.30 0.40
N ARG A 51 4.69 12.31 0.35
CA ARG A 51 5.39 11.90 -0.89
C ARG A 51 4.45 11.27 -1.91
N LEU A 52 3.43 10.56 -1.44
CA LEU A 52 2.43 9.89 -2.28
C LEU A 52 1.17 10.74 -2.50
N HIS A 53 1.15 11.98 -2.00
CA HIS A 53 0.00 12.88 -2.09
C HIS A 53 -1.31 12.26 -1.57
N ARG A 54 -1.23 11.53 -0.45
CA ARG A 54 -2.35 10.83 0.20
C ARG A 54 -2.64 11.39 1.60
N GLY A 55 -3.80 11.03 2.14
CA GLY A 55 -4.17 11.35 3.53
C GLY A 55 -3.38 10.52 4.54
N ALA A 56 -3.08 11.09 5.72
CA ALA A 56 -2.31 10.39 6.75
C ALA A 56 -3.04 9.16 7.33
N GLU A 57 -4.37 9.22 7.50
CA GLU A 57 -5.16 8.09 7.99
C GLU A 57 -5.29 6.99 6.92
N GLU A 58 -5.54 7.37 5.67
CA GLU A 58 -5.53 6.45 4.52
C GLU A 58 -4.19 5.71 4.42
N MET A 59 -3.07 6.43 4.57
CA MET A 59 -1.73 5.86 4.58
C MET A 59 -1.54 4.83 5.71
N LYS A 60 -1.99 5.14 6.93
CA LYS A 60 -1.89 4.21 8.06
C LYS A 60 -2.70 2.93 7.81
N LEU A 61 -3.94 3.07 7.31
CA LEU A 61 -4.81 1.94 7.00
C LEU A 61 -4.25 1.08 5.87
N ALA A 62 -3.59 1.68 4.89
CA ALA A 62 -2.93 0.95 3.80
C ALA A 62 -1.64 0.24 4.26
N LEU A 63 -0.87 0.84 5.18
CA LEU A 63 0.35 0.24 5.73
C LEU A 63 0.08 -0.95 6.65
N ASP A 64 -1.02 -0.96 7.42
CA ASP A 64 -1.27 -2.01 8.42
C ASP A 64 -1.29 -3.44 7.80
N PRO A 65 -2.01 -3.71 6.70
CA PRO A 65 -1.95 -5.01 6.03
C PRO A 65 -0.54 -5.38 5.56
N LEU A 66 0.20 -4.43 4.97
CA LEU A 66 1.56 -4.65 4.46
C LEU A 66 2.55 -4.98 5.58
N VAL A 67 2.34 -4.41 6.77
CA VAL A 67 3.10 -4.73 7.99
C VAL A 67 2.74 -6.11 8.51
N ARG A 68 1.45 -6.44 8.59
CA ARG A 68 0.98 -7.75 9.08
C ARG A 68 1.50 -8.91 8.25
N ILE A 69 1.53 -8.77 6.93
CA ILE A 69 2.07 -9.80 6.03
C ILE A 69 3.60 -9.75 5.90
N GLY A 70 4.26 -8.77 6.54
CA GLY A 70 5.71 -8.72 6.66
C GLY A 70 6.46 -8.16 5.45
N ILE A 71 5.79 -7.55 4.48
CA ILE A 71 6.47 -6.84 3.37
C ILE A 71 7.15 -5.58 3.91
N ILE A 72 6.42 -4.81 4.72
CA ILE A 72 6.91 -3.61 5.38
C ILE A 72 7.22 -3.94 6.84
N GLN A 73 8.37 -3.50 7.32
CA GLN A 73 8.72 -3.53 8.72
C GLN A 73 8.35 -2.19 9.37
N LYS A 74 7.64 -2.25 10.49
CA LYS A 74 7.34 -1.10 11.35
C LYS A 74 8.23 -1.15 12.59
N LYS A 75 9.05 -0.12 12.81
CA LYS A 75 9.88 0.04 14.01
C LYS A 75 9.44 1.29 14.77
N LYS A 76 9.38 1.21 16.10
CA LYS A 76 9.19 2.39 16.96
C LYS A 76 10.56 2.97 17.27
N TYR A 77 10.75 4.26 17.02
CA TYR A 77 11.94 5.00 17.38
C TYR A 77 11.54 6.22 18.19
N SER A 78 11.92 6.27 19.47
CA SER A 78 11.39 7.25 20.42
C SER A 78 9.85 7.27 20.41
N ASN A 79 9.23 8.37 19.95
CA ASN A 79 7.78 8.54 19.86
C ASN A 79 7.21 8.46 18.43
N VAL A 80 8.01 8.04 17.44
CA VAL A 80 7.55 7.90 16.05
C VAL A 80 7.61 6.46 15.55
N HIS A 81 6.74 6.13 14.60
CA HIS A 81 6.79 4.85 13.89
C HIS A 81 7.44 5.06 12.53
N LEU A 82 8.50 4.30 12.28
CA LEU A 82 9.23 4.25 11.03
C LEU A 82 8.86 2.98 10.26
N TYR A 83 8.76 3.13 8.95
CA TYR A 83 8.37 2.10 7.99
C TYR A 83 9.49 1.96 6.95
N GLN A 84 9.87 0.71 6.69
CA GLN A 84 10.89 0.34 5.70
C GLN A 84 10.53 -1.01 5.08
N LEU A 85 11.04 -1.34 3.89
CA LEU A 85 10.95 -2.71 3.38
C LEU A 85 11.70 -3.67 4.32
N LYS A 86 11.09 -4.81 4.65
CA LYS A 86 11.70 -5.80 5.55
C LYS A 86 12.96 -6.42 4.93
N ASN A 87 12.95 -6.62 3.61
CA ASN A 87 14.03 -7.22 2.82
C ASN A 87 14.32 -6.36 1.58
N GLY A 88 14.55 -5.05 1.76
CA GLY A 88 14.68 -4.09 0.66
C GLY A 88 15.66 -4.52 -0.44
N GLU A 89 16.82 -5.09 -0.07
CA GLU A 89 17.83 -5.59 -1.02
C GLU A 89 17.36 -6.80 -1.82
N LEU A 90 16.68 -7.76 -1.18
CA LEU A 90 16.19 -8.99 -1.80
C LEU A 90 15.04 -8.71 -2.78
N ILE A 91 14.21 -7.73 -2.46
CA ILE A 91 13.12 -7.27 -3.33
C ILE A 91 13.69 -6.45 -4.50
N ALA A 92 14.65 -5.56 -4.22
CA ALA A 92 15.33 -4.79 -5.26
C ALA A 92 16.09 -5.69 -6.24
N SER A 93 16.80 -6.71 -5.75
CA SER A 93 17.52 -7.67 -6.59
C SER A 93 16.56 -8.45 -7.48
N PHE A 94 15.42 -8.93 -6.95
CA PHE A 94 14.40 -9.61 -7.74
C PHE A 94 13.88 -8.76 -8.90
N PHE A 95 13.60 -7.47 -8.67
CA PHE A 95 13.13 -6.58 -9.73
C PHE A 95 14.23 -6.21 -10.74
N ASN A 96 15.48 -6.10 -10.30
CA ASN A 96 16.62 -5.86 -11.20
C ASN A 96 16.87 -7.07 -12.11
N ASP A 97 16.84 -8.28 -11.55
CA ASP A 97 17.03 -9.52 -12.32
C ASP A 97 15.96 -9.65 -13.43
N GLN A 98 14.72 -9.28 -13.15
CA GLN A 98 13.63 -9.28 -14.14
C GLN A 98 13.82 -8.23 -15.25
N LYS A 99 14.46 -7.10 -14.94
CA LYS A 99 14.75 -6.05 -15.90
C LYS A 99 15.89 -6.45 -16.84
N GLU A 100 16.95 -7.05 -16.30
CA GLU A 100 18.07 -7.59 -17.09
C GLU A 100 17.62 -8.73 -18.03
N MET A 101 16.68 -9.57 -17.60
CA MET A 101 16.08 -10.61 -18.45
C MET A 101 15.22 -10.06 -19.60
N GLN A 102 14.67 -8.85 -19.48
CA GLN A 102 13.89 -8.19 -20.54
C GLN A 102 14.77 -7.42 -21.52
N ASP A 103 15.87 -6.83 -21.02
CA ASP A 103 16.81 -6.04 -21.82
C ASP A 103 17.84 -6.91 -22.58
N GLY A 104 18.00 -8.20 -22.22
CA GLY A 104 18.90 -9.15 -22.87
C GLY A 104 18.38 -9.85 -24.14
N ASN A 105 17.16 -9.51 -24.60
CA ASN A 105 16.51 -10.12 -25.77
C ASN A 105 16.42 -9.17 -26.98
N ASN A 106 17.37 -8.25 -27.13
CA ASN A 106 17.43 -7.33 -28.27
C ASN A 106 18.75 -7.46 -29.06
#